data_AF-A0A2W6PF44-F1
#
_entry.id   AF-A0A2W6PF44-F1
#
_cell.length_a   1.000
_cell.length_b   1.000
_cell.length_c   1.000
_cell.angle_alpha   90.00
_cell.angle_beta   90.00
_cell.angle_gamma   90.00
#
_symmetry.space_group_name_H-M   'P 1'
#
loop_
_entity.id
_entity.type
_entity.pdbx_description
1 polymer ?
#
loop_
_entity_poly.entity_id
_entity_poly.type
_entity_poly.pdbx_seq_one_letter_code
_entity_poly.pdbx_strand_id
1 'polypeptide(L)'
;MTSRFMLIFAAISGFIFVALGAFGAHVLSKTMGAVEMGWIQTGLEYQAFHTLAILGLAVAMQRRISIWFYWSSVFLALGTVLFSGSLY
;
A
#
# COMPACT_ATOMS: atom_id res chain seq x y z
N MET A 1 16.92 9.34 10.60
CA MET A 1 15.98 8.36 10.00
C MET A 1 15.71 8.78 8.57
N THR A 2 16.16 8.01 7.60
CA THR A 2 16.21 8.43 6.18
C THR A 2 14.87 8.17 5.51
N SER A 3 14.20 9.21 5.03
CA SER A 3 12.91 9.11 4.31
C SER A 3 12.99 8.30 3.01
N ARG A 4 14.19 8.11 2.46
CA ARG A 4 14.45 7.35 1.23
C ARG A 4 13.84 5.94 1.24
N PHE A 5 13.94 5.21 2.35
CA PHE A 5 13.37 3.87 2.44
C PHE A 5 11.84 3.87 2.31
N MET A 6 11.18 4.86 2.92
CA MET A 6 9.72 4.98 2.86
C MET A 6 9.25 5.43 1.47
N LEU A 7 10.02 6.26 0.76
CA LEU A 7 9.73 6.60 -0.64
C LEU A 7 9.84 5.40 -1.56
N ILE A 8 10.88 4.58 -1.38
CA ILE A 8 11.05 3.33 -2.15
C ILE A 8 9.88 2.37 -1.86
N PHE A 9 9.50 2.21 -0.59
CA PHE A 9 8.36 1.39 -0.22
C PHE A 9 7.07 1.89 -0.87
N ALA A 10 6.79 3.20 -0.82
CA ALA A 10 5.61 3.78 -1.45
C ALA A 10 5.59 3.56 -2.97
N ALA A 11 6.74 3.68 -3.64
CA ALA A 11 6.84 3.40 -5.08
C ALA A 11 6.55 1.93 -5.42
N ILE A 12 7.12 0.99 -4.67
CA ILE A 12 6.88 -0.46 -4.85
C ILE A 12 5.42 -0.80 -4.52
N SER A 13 4.89 -0.29 -3.43
CA SER A 13 3.50 -0.54 -3.02
C SER A 13 2.50 0.02 -4.02
N GLY A 14 2.75 1.22 -4.57
CA GLY A 14 1.95 1.79 -5.66
C GLY A 14 2.01 0.96 -6.93
N PHE A 15 3.19 0.45 -7.30
CA PHE A 15 3.33 -0.48 -8.43
C PHE A 15 2.50 -1.76 -8.23
N ILE A 16 2.60 -2.39 -7.05
CA ILE A 16 1.85 -3.60 -6.72
C ILE A 16 0.34 -3.32 -6.75
N PHE A 17 -0.11 -2.17 -6.23
CA PHE A 17 -1.52 -1.79 -6.26
C PHE A 17 -2.07 -1.74 -7.69
N VAL A 18 -1.34 -1.08 -8.62
CA VAL A 18 -1.75 -1.02 -10.03
C VAL A 18 -1.69 -2.39 -10.69
N ALA A 19 -0.63 -3.17 -10.44
CA ALA A 19 -0.45 -4.48 -11.04
C ALA A 19 -1.56 -5.46 -10.62
N LEU A 20 -1.83 -5.57 -9.31
CA LEU A 20 -2.88 -6.42 -8.77
C LEU A 20 -4.28 -5.90 -9.12
N GLY A 21 -4.50 -4.58 -9.14
CA GLY A 21 -5.77 -4.00 -9.57
C GLY A 21 -6.10 -4.32 -11.03
N ALA A 22 -5.12 -4.16 -11.93
CA ALA A 22 -5.29 -4.51 -13.34
C ALA A 22 -5.51 -6.01 -13.54
N PHE A 23 -4.73 -6.85 -12.86
CA PHE A 23 -4.85 -8.30 -12.92
C PHE A 23 -6.19 -8.79 -12.35
N GLY A 24 -6.63 -8.23 -11.23
CA GLY A 24 -7.94 -8.44 -10.62
C GLY A 24 -9.08 -8.20 -11.61
N ALA A 25 -9.08 -7.01 -12.23
CA ALA A 25 -10.14 -6.58 -13.13
C ALA A 25 -10.19 -7.37 -14.46
N HIS A 26 -9.04 -7.70 -15.04
CA HIS A 26 -8.97 -8.28 -16.39
C HIS A 26 -8.88 -9.80 -16.42
N VAL A 27 -8.27 -10.41 -15.39
CA VAL A 27 -7.97 -11.85 -15.34
C VAL A 27 -8.82 -12.54 -14.28
N LEU A 28 -8.69 -12.15 -13.00
CA LEU A 28 -9.34 -12.86 -11.89
C LEU A 28 -10.86 -12.73 -11.87
N SER A 29 -11.40 -11.61 -12.37
CA SER A 29 -12.84 -11.40 -12.53
C SER A 29 -13.54 -12.46 -13.39
N LYS A 30 -12.80 -13.20 -14.23
CA LYS A 30 -13.34 -14.28 -15.07
C LYS A 30 -13.42 -15.63 -14.36
N THR A 31 -12.71 -15.79 -13.24
CA THR A 31 -12.55 -17.07 -12.55
C THR A 31 -13.02 -17.05 -11.10
N MET A 32 -13.03 -15.89 -10.46
CA MET A 32 -13.39 -15.73 -9.04
C MET A 32 -14.84 -15.30 -8.86
N GLY A 33 -15.42 -15.67 -7.71
CA GLY A 33 -16.75 -15.22 -7.31
C GLY A 33 -16.75 -13.79 -6.78
N ALA A 34 -17.96 -13.28 -6.49
CA ALA A 34 -18.15 -11.92 -6.01
C ALA A 34 -17.53 -11.69 -4.61
N VAL A 35 -17.47 -12.72 -3.77
CA VAL A 35 -16.92 -12.63 -2.41
C VAL A 35 -15.41 -12.43 -2.46
N GLU A 36 -14.72 -13.26 -3.24
CA GLU A 36 -13.27 -13.21 -3.37
C GLU A 36 -12.82 -11.92 -4.09
N MET A 37 -13.55 -11.50 -5.12
CA MET A 37 -13.33 -10.19 -5.74
C MET A 37 -13.51 -9.03 -4.75
N GLY A 38 -14.45 -9.17 -3.80
CA GLY A 38 -14.64 -8.21 -2.71
C GLY A 38 -13.44 -8.12 -1.76
N TRP A 39 -12.77 -9.24 -1.47
CA TRP A 39 -11.54 -9.25 -0.66
C TRP A 39 -10.40 -8.52 -1.37
N ILE A 40 -10.20 -8.79 -2.66
CA ILE A 40 -9.17 -8.12 -3.48
C ILE A 40 -9.43 -6.62 -3.52
N GLN A 41 -10.68 -6.20 -3.79
CA GLN A 41 -11.08 -4.80 -3.80
C GLN A 41 -10.75 -4.12 -2.46
N THR A 42 -11.11 -4.76 -1.35
CA THR A 42 -10.82 -4.25 0.00
C THR A 42 -9.31 -4.15 0.23
N GLY A 43 -8.54 -5.19 -0.10
CA GLY A 43 -7.08 -5.19 0.04
C GLY A 43 -6.41 -4.07 -0.75
N LEU A 44 -6.86 -3.85 -1.99
CA LEU A 44 -6.40 -2.77 -2.88
C LEU A 44 -6.73 -1.38 -2.31
N GLU A 45 -7.95 -1.14 -1.82
CA GLU A 45 -8.34 0.15 -1.25
C GLU A 45 -7.47 0.54 -0.06
N TYR A 46 -7.27 -0.38 0.90
CA TYR A 46 -6.40 -0.13 2.05
C TYR A 46 -4.94 0.07 1.64
N GLN A 47 -4.44 -0.70 0.68
CA GLN A 47 -3.08 -0.52 0.16
C GLN A 47 -2.90 0.86 -0.49
N ALA A 48 -3.90 1.37 -1.23
CA ALA A 48 -3.86 2.69 -1.83
C ALA A 48 -3.77 3.80 -0.76
N PHE A 49 -4.64 3.76 0.26
CA PHE A 49 -4.62 4.73 1.34
C PHE A 49 -3.31 4.72 2.12
N HIS A 50 -2.80 3.53 2.47
CA HIS A 50 -1.51 3.40 3.15
C HIS A 50 -0.36 3.91 2.29
N THR A 51 -0.34 3.59 0.98
CA THR A 51 0.69 4.05 0.05
C THR A 51 0.74 5.58 -0.01
N LEU A 52 -0.41 6.23 -0.15
CA LEU A 52 -0.50 7.70 -0.20
C LEU A 52 -0.10 8.34 1.13
N ALA A 53 -0.53 7.77 2.26
CA ALA A 53 -0.14 8.25 3.58
C ALA A 53 1.37 8.14 3.82
N ILE A 54 1.97 7.00 3.46
CA ILE A 54 3.43 6.79 3.56
C ILE A 54 4.18 7.77 2.65
N LEU A 55 3.72 7.97 1.41
CA LEU A 55 4.31 8.95 0.50
C LEU A 55 4.28 10.36 1.11
N GLY A 56 3.13 10.80 1.63
CA GLY A 56 2.98 12.10 2.28
C GLY A 56 3.90 12.28 3.48
N LEU A 57 3.96 11.28 4.38
CA LEU A 57 4.85 11.29 5.53
C LEU A 57 6.33 11.32 5.12
N ALA A 58 6.72 10.51 4.13
CA ALA A 58 8.09 10.43 3.65
C ALA A 58 8.55 11.75 2.98
N VAL A 59 7.66 12.42 2.24
CA VAL A 59 7.91 13.76 1.68
C VAL A 59 8.00 14.80 2.79
N ALA A 60 7.09 14.79 3.78
CA ALA A 60 7.13 15.69 4.92
C ALA A 60 8.45 15.56 5.71
N MET A 61 8.97 14.35 5.85
CA MET A 61 10.26 14.06 6.49
C MET A 61 11.47 14.67 5.75
N GLN A 62 11.37 15.00 4.46
CA GLN A 62 12.43 15.73 3.75
C GLN A 62 12.56 17.18 4.20
N ARG A 63 11.46 17.77 4.72
CA ARG A 63 11.43 19.15 5.24
C ARG A 63 11.68 19.20 6.73
N ARG A 64 11.17 18.22 7.49
CA ARG A 64 11.30 18.15 8.95
C ARG A 64 11.55 16.72 9.40
N ILE A 65 12.73 16.47 9.96
CA ILE A 65 13.05 15.17 10.55
C ILE A 65 12.16 14.97 11.80
N SER A 66 11.34 13.93 11.77
CA SER A 66 10.46 13.54 12.86
C SER A 66 10.47 12.02 13.01
N ILE A 67 10.83 11.54 14.20
CA ILE A 67 10.82 10.11 14.52
C ILE A 67 9.40 9.52 14.46
N TRP A 68 8.40 10.33 14.80
CA TRP A 68 7.00 9.92 14.75
C TRP A 68 6.52 9.71 13.31
N PHE A 69 6.94 10.56 12.36
CA PHE A 69 6.60 10.36 10.95
C PHE A 69 7.23 9.09 10.39
N TYR A 70 8.45 8.77 10.82
CA TYR A 70 9.12 7.53 10.45
C TYR A 70 8.35 6.31 10.97
N TRP A 71 8.07 6.25 12.28
CA TRP A 71 7.37 5.11 12.87
C TRP A 71 5.93 4.96 12.38
N SER A 72 5.20 6.05 12.18
CA SER A 72 3.88 6.01 11.53
C SER A 72 3.96 5.39 10.13
N SER A 73 4.96 5.77 9.33
CA SER A 73 5.18 5.18 8.00
C SER A 73 5.51 3.68 8.08
N VAL A 74 6.32 3.27 9.07
CA VAL A 74 6.67 1.86 9.30
C VAL A 74 5.43 1.04 9.67
N PHE A 75 4.58 1.52 10.59
CA PHE A 75 3.37 0.79 10.97
C PHE A 75 2.35 0.72 9.84
N LEU A 76 2.22 1.78 9.04
CA LEU A 76 1.40 1.74 7.82
C LEU A 76 1.93 0.72 6.82
N ALA A 77 3.25 0.67 6.60
CA ALA A 77 3.88 -0.30 5.71
C ALA A 77 3.67 -1.74 6.18
N LEU A 78 3.84 -2.00 7.48
CA LEU A 78 3.52 -3.29 8.09
C LEU A 78 2.04 -3.63 7.93
N GLY A 79 1.15 -2.66 8.15
CA GLY A 79 -0.28 -2.81 7.94
C GLY A 79 -0.61 -3.19 6.49
N THR A 80 0.04 -2.57 5.50
CA THR A 80 -0.14 -2.95 4.09
C THR A 80 0.24 -4.40 3.84
N VAL A 81 1.41 -4.83 4.33
CA VAL A 81 1.89 -6.20 4.10
C VAL A 81 1.01 -7.23 4.82
N LEU A 82 0.67 -6.99 6.08
CA LEU A 82 -0.07 -7.95 6.90
C LEU A 82 -1.57 -8.00 6.57
N PHE A 83 -2.19 -6.84 6.36
CA PHE A 83 -3.63 -6.76 6.08
C PHE A 83 -3.93 -6.95 4.60
N SER A 84 -3.46 -6.05 3.73
CA SER A 84 -3.73 -6.16 2.29
C SER A 84 -3.12 -7.43 1.70
N GLY A 85 -1.92 -7.81 2.14
CA GLY A 85 -1.30 -9.08 1.73
C GLY A 85 -2.05 -10.33 2.18
N SER A 86 -2.89 -10.26 3.23
CA SER A 86 -3.75 -11.39 3.64
C SER A 86 -5.03 -11.53 2.82
N LEU A 87 -5.42 -10.47 2.09
CA LEU A 87 -6.63 -10.41 1.26
C LEU A 87 -6.36 -10.70 -0.22
N TYR A 88 -5.11 -10.64 -0.66
CA TYR A 88 -4.65 -11.01 -2.00
C TYR A 88 -4.50 -12.53 -2.12
#